data_AF-A0A7X2CBB0-F1
#
_entry.id   AF-A0A7X2CBB0-F1
#
_cell.length_a   1.000
_cell.length_b   1.000
_cell.length_c   1.000
_cell.angle_alpha   90.00
_cell.angle_beta   90.00
_cell.angle_gamma   90.00
#
_symmetry.space_group_name_H-M   'P 1'
#
loop_
_entity.id
_entity.type
_entity.pdbx_description
1 polymer ?
#
loop_
_entity_poly.entity_id
_entity_poly.type
_entity_poly.pdbx_seq_one_letter_code
_entity_poly.pdbx_strand_id
1 'polypeptide(L)'
;FAKAQEKGVIVAFEAAVAGGIPVIKAIREGLSANRINWVAGIINGTGNFILTEMREKGRTFEDVLAEAQALGYAEADPTFDVEGIDAAHKLTILASIAFGIPLQFDKAYTEGITKLTTADVNYAEALG
;
A
#
# COMPACT_ATOMS: atom_id res chain seq x y z
N PHE A 1 12.64 13.26 11.71
CA PHE A 1 12.65 13.06 13.17
C PHE A 1 13.71 13.88 13.92
N ALA A 2 14.90 14.15 13.36
CA ALA A 2 15.97 14.89 14.04
C ALA A 2 15.52 16.19 14.75
N LYS A 3 14.82 17.09 14.04
CA LYS A 3 14.30 18.34 14.63
C LYS A 3 13.31 18.13 15.78
N ALA A 4 12.49 17.08 15.72
CA ALA A 4 11.56 16.76 16.80
C ALA A 4 12.32 16.25 18.04
N GLN A 5 13.35 15.43 17.82
CA GLN A 5 14.26 14.95 18.86
C GLN A 5 15.04 16.10 19.53
N GLU A 6 15.57 17.05 18.75
CA GLU A 6 16.23 18.27 19.25
C GLU A 6 15.31 19.11 20.16
N LYS A 7 14.01 19.12 19.86
CA LYS A 7 12.99 19.86 20.61
C LYS A 7 12.34 19.03 21.73
N GLY A 8 12.69 17.76 21.89
CA GLY A 8 12.07 16.87 22.87
C GLY A 8 10.58 16.58 22.60
N VAL A 9 10.12 16.69 21.36
CA VAL A 9 8.73 16.44 20.95
C VAL A 9 8.61 15.21 20.04
N ILE A 10 7.40 14.67 19.93
CA ILE A 10 7.12 13.45 19.17
C ILE A 10 6.38 13.81 17.86
N VAL A 11 6.80 13.19 16.76
CA VAL A 11 6.02 13.13 15.52
C VAL A 11 5.49 11.70 15.40
N ALA A 12 4.19 11.53 15.61
CA ALA A 12 3.49 10.26 15.44
C ALA A 12 2.88 10.17 14.03
N PHE A 13 2.83 8.97 13.46
CA PHE A 13 2.44 8.74 12.07
C PHE A 13 1.68 7.42 11.86
N GLU A 14 0.98 6.92 12.89
CA GLU A 14 0.22 5.65 12.82
C GLU A 14 -0.77 5.66 11.64
N ALA A 15 -1.58 6.71 11.52
CA ALA A 15 -2.59 6.83 10.47
C ALA A 15 -2.02 6.95 9.03
N ALA A 16 -0.70 7.15 8.88
CA ALA A 16 -0.08 7.24 7.57
C ALA A 16 -0.01 5.87 6.86
N VAL A 17 -0.08 4.77 7.61
CA VAL A 17 0.04 3.41 7.08
C VAL A 17 -1.13 2.57 7.57
N ALA A 18 -1.82 1.90 6.65
CA ALA A 18 -2.92 0.98 6.97
C ALA A 18 -4.11 1.59 7.75
N GLY A 19 -4.26 2.92 7.76
CA GLY A 19 -5.42 3.62 8.29
C GLY A 19 -5.66 3.33 9.78
N GLY A 20 -6.73 2.59 10.09
CA GLY A 20 -7.10 2.23 11.46
C GLY A 20 -6.39 0.99 12.02
N ILE A 21 -5.60 0.28 11.21
CA ILE A 21 -4.86 -0.90 11.66
C ILE A 21 -3.61 -0.43 12.42
N PRO A 22 -3.38 -0.85 13.68
CA PRO A 22 -2.28 -0.35 14.51
C PRO A 22 -0.93 -1.02 14.16
N VAL A 23 -0.54 -0.96 12.88
CA VAL A 23 0.62 -1.69 12.33
C VAL A 23 1.95 -1.12 12.80
N ILE A 24 2.06 0.21 12.94
CA ILE A 24 3.29 0.86 13.40
C ILE A 24 3.52 0.53 14.87
N LYS A 25 2.47 0.64 15.70
CA LYS A 25 2.54 0.23 17.10
C LYS A 25 2.88 -1.25 17.27
N ALA A 26 2.24 -2.13 16.49
CA ALA A 26 2.51 -3.57 16.54
C ALA A 26 3.98 -3.88 16.25
N ILE A 27 4.55 -3.27 15.20
CA ILE A 27 5.96 -3.47 14.84
C ILE A 27 6.91 -2.87 15.87
N ARG A 28 6.67 -1.62 16.31
CA ARG A 28 7.60 -0.89 17.19
C ARG A 28 7.57 -1.35 18.64
N GLU A 29 6.40 -1.71 19.16
CA GLU A 29 6.21 -2.04 20.58
C GLU A 29 5.96 -3.54 20.75
N GLY A 30 4.96 -4.08 20.03
CA GLY A 30 4.52 -5.48 20.19
C GLY A 30 5.56 -6.50 19.74
N LEU A 31 6.31 -6.21 18.69
CA LEU A 31 7.35 -7.08 18.14
C LEU A 31 8.77 -6.64 18.52
N SER A 32 8.92 -5.77 19.51
CA SER A 32 10.22 -5.21 19.93
C SER A 32 11.27 -6.27 20.32
N ALA A 33 10.86 -7.46 20.76
CA ALA A 33 11.74 -8.58 21.10
C ALA A 33 12.01 -9.55 19.93
N ASN A 34 11.42 -9.30 18.75
CA ASN A 34 11.50 -10.19 17.59
C ASN A 34 12.36 -9.57 16.49
N ARG A 35 13.06 -10.42 15.74
CA ARG A 35 13.68 -10.03 14.48
C ARG A 35 12.69 -10.23 13.35
N ILE A 36 12.28 -9.13 12.72
CA ILE A 36 11.44 -9.18 11.52
C ILE A 36 12.30 -9.56 10.32
N ASN A 37 11.93 -10.65 9.64
CA ASN A 37 12.66 -11.13 8.46
C ASN A 37 12.09 -10.57 7.16
N TRP A 38 10.78 -10.34 7.10
CA TRP A 38 10.08 -9.79 5.93
C TRP A 38 8.77 -9.13 6.37
N VAL A 39 8.28 -8.20 5.54
CA VAL A 39 6.98 -7.53 5.70
C VAL A 39 6.33 -7.49 4.32
N ALA A 40 5.06 -7.88 4.26
CA ALA A 40 4.23 -7.78 3.07
C ALA A 40 2.81 -7.40 3.48
N GLY A 41 2.07 -6.73 2.60
CA GLY A 41 0.69 -6.37 2.88
C GLY A 41 0.00 -5.66 1.73
N ILE A 42 -1.32 -5.80 1.71
CA ILE A 42 -2.22 -5.01 0.86
C ILE A 42 -2.51 -3.71 1.62
N ILE A 43 -1.89 -2.61 1.18
CA ILE A 43 -1.87 -1.34 1.90
C ILE A 43 -2.41 -0.17 1.09
N ASN A 44 -2.94 -0.43 -0.11
CA ASN A 44 -3.69 0.52 -0.92
C ASN A 44 -5.11 -0.02 -1.18
N GLY A 45 -6.13 0.75 -0.75
CA GLY A 45 -7.52 0.32 -0.80
C GLY A 45 -8.10 0.35 -2.21
N THR A 46 -7.85 1.44 -2.96
CA THR A 46 -8.35 1.66 -4.32
C THR A 46 -7.88 0.57 -5.29
N GLY A 47 -6.57 0.27 -5.32
CA GLY A 47 -6.01 -0.78 -6.15
C GLY A 47 -6.53 -2.16 -5.77
N ASN A 48 -6.69 -2.44 -4.47
CA ASN A 48 -7.25 -3.71 -4.02
C ASN A 48 -8.73 -3.88 -4.43
N PHE A 49 -9.52 -2.80 -4.33
CA PHE A 49 -10.90 -2.80 -4.81
C PHE A 49 -10.96 -3.09 -6.31
N ILE A 50 -10.14 -2.41 -7.12
CA ILE A 50 -10.10 -2.60 -8.57
C ILE A 50 -9.78 -4.06 -8.91
N LEU A 51 -8.72 -4.63 -8.32
CA LEU A 51 -8.33 -6.02 -8.57
C LEU A 51 -9.40 -7.03 -8.13
N THR A 52 -10.08 -6.76 -7.01
CA THR A 52 -11.18 -7.61 -6.51
C THR A 52 -12.34 -7.62 -7.49
N GLU A 53 -12.74 -6.45 -7.98
CA GLU A 53 -13.83 -6.27 -8.93
C GLU A 53 -13.51 -6.87 -10.32
N MET A 54 -12.27 -6.71 -10.80
CA MET A 54 -11.80 -7.36 -12.03
C MET A 54 -11.91 -8.88 -11.93
N ARG A 55 -11.49 -9.45 -10.78
CA ARG A 55 -11.59 -10.91 -10.52
C ARG A 55 -13.02 -11.38 -10.41
N GLU A 56 -13.82 -10.77 -9.55
CA GLU A 56 -15.15 -11.29 -9.20
C GLU A 56 -16.20 -11.06 -10.30
N LYS A 57 -16.05 -10.00 -11.08
CA LYS A 57 -17.01 -9.63 -12.13
C LYS A 57 -16.47 -9.81 -13.55
N GLY A 58 -15.21 -10.19 -13.72
CA GLY A 58 -14.58 -10.39 -15.03
C GLY A 58 -14.53 -9.10 -15.88
N ARG A 59 -14.43 -7.94 -15.23
CA ARG A 59 -14.47 -6.62 -15.89
C ARG A 59 -13.08 -6.09 -16.21
N THR A 60 -13.00 -5.21 -17.22
CA THR A 60 -11.76 -4.54 -17.59
C THR A 60 -11.30 -3.58 -16.51
N PHE A 61 -9.99 -3.27 -16.48
CA PHE A 61 -9.44 -2.28 -15.56
C PHE A 61 -10.13 -0.92 -15.72
N GLU A 62 -10.36 -0.49 -16.96
CA GLU A 62 -10.96 0.80 -17.30
C GLU A 62 -12.40 0.90 -16.80
N ASP A 63 -13.20 -0.15 -16.99
CA ASP A 63 -14.60 -0.18 -16.54
C ASP A 63 -14.71 -0.12 -15.01
N VAL A 64 -13.80 -0.80 -14.31
CA VAL A 64 -13.78 -0.83 -12.85
C VAL A 64 -13.24 0.47 -12.28
N LEU A 65 -12.22 1.06 -12.90
CA LEU A 65 -11.70 2.37 -12.50
C LEU A 65 -12.78 3.46 -12.63
N ALA A 66 -13.53 3.47 -13.73
CA ALA A 66 -14.64 4.40 -13.93
C ALA A 66 -15.72 4.26 -12.85
N GLU A 67 -16.05 3.03 -12.44
CA GLU A 67 -16.97 2.77 -11.33
C GLU A 67 -16.38 3.20 -9.98
N ALA A 68 -15.12 2.88 -9.71
CA ALA A 68 -14.43 3.29 -8.49
C ALA A 68 -14.45 4.82 -8.34
N GLN A 69 -14.27 5.57 -9.43
CA GLN A 69 -14.40 7.02 -9.44
C GLN A 69 -15.84 7.48 -9.19
N ALA A 70 -16.83 6.85 -9.83
CA ALA A 70 -18.24 7.21 -9.65
C ALA A 70 -18.74 6.96 -8.21
N LEU A 71 -18.23 5.93 -7.54
CA LEU A 71 -18.54 5.57 -6.16
C LEU A 71 -17.69 6.35 -5.13
N GLY A 72 -16.70 7.12 -5.57
CA GLY A 72 -15.80 7.88 -4.71
C GLY A 72 -14.72 7.05 -4.01
N TYR A 73 -14.45 5.83 -4.50
CA TYR A 73 -13.31 5.02 -4.06
C TYR A 73 -11.99 5.48 -4.69
N ALA A 74 -12.02 6.03 -5.90
CA ALA A 74 -10.86 6.58 -6.59
C ALA A 74 -11.04 8.08 -6.87
N GLU A 75 -9.97 8.85 -6.80
CA GLU A 75 -9.98 10.27 -7.17
C GLU A 75 -10.01 10.45 -8.70
N ALA A 76 -10.28 11.69 -9.14
CA ALA A 76 -10.29 12.04 -10.56
C ALA A 76 -8.91 11.78 -11.23
N ASP A 77 -7.83 12.03 -10.49
CA ASP A 77 -6.48 11.59 -10.84
C ASP A 77 -6.09 10.42 -9.92
N PRO A 78 -6.25 9.16 -10.37
CA PRO A 78 -5.98 7.98 -9.54
C PRO A 78 -4.51 7.54 -9.58
N THR A 79 -3.61 8.33 -10.21
CA THR A 79 -2.20 7.93 -10.47
C THR A 79 -1.50 7.42 -9.23
N PHE A 80 -1.73 8.07 -8.08
CA PHE A 80 -1.07 7.69 -6.82
C PHE A 80 -1.45 6.27 -6.36
N ASP A 81 -2.67 5.84 -6.65
CA ASP A 81 -3.18 4.52 -6.30
C ASP A 81 -2.80 3.46 -7.33
N VAL A 82 -3.08 3.72 -8.61
CA VAL A 82 -2.99 2.70 -9.66
C VAL A 82 -1.57 2.47 -10.17
N GLU A 83 -0.65 3.42 -9.97
CA GLU A 83 0.78 3.26 -10.27
C GLU A 83 1.61 2.78 -9.05
N GLY A 84 0.94 2.50 -7.92
CA GLY A 84 1.58 1.90 -6.73
C GLY A 84 2.36 2.88 -5.85
N ILE A 85 2.25 4.18 -6.08
CA ILE A 85 3.02 5.23 -5.36
C ILE A 85 2.60 5.30 -3.89
N ASP A 86 1.30 5.28 -3.60
CA ASP A 86 0.77 5.25 -2.23
C ASP A 86 1.25 4.01 -1.45
N ALA A 87 1.16 2.83 -2.09
CA ALA A 87 1.64 1.59 -1.49
C ALA A 87 3.16 1.66 -1.21
N ALA A 88 3.94 2.23 -2.11
CA ALA A 88 5.38 2.37 -1.96
C ALA A 88 5.78 3.35 -0.82
N HIS A 89 5.04 4.45 -0.64
CA HIS A 89 5.24 5.34 0.51
C HIS A 89 5.00 4.60 1.83
N LYS A 90 3.87 3.87 1.91
CA LYS A 90 3.50 3.08 3.09
C LYS A 90 4.51 1.96 3.36
N LEU A 91 4.96 1.25 2.34
CA LEU A 91 5.96 0.19 2.45
C LEU A 91 7.33 0.76 2.89
N THR A 92 7.71 1.94 2.42
CA THR A 92 8.96 2.59 2.84
C THR A 92 8.95 2.91 4.34
N ILE A 93 7.82 3.39 4.86
CA ILE A 93 7.64 3.61 6.31
C ILE A 93 7.74 2.28 7.05
N LEU A 94 7.02 1.25 6.60
CA LEU A 94 7.03 -0.09 7.20
C LEU A 94 8.44 -0.70 7.23
N ALA A 95 9.19 -0.62 6.13
CA ALA A 95 10.54 -1.14 6.04
C ALA A 95 11.50 -0.41 6.99
N SER A 96 11.38 0.91 7.09
CA SER A 96 12.19 1.72 8.01
C SER A 96 12.00 1.29 9.47
N ILE A 97 10.75 1.10 9.90
CA ILE A 97 10.46 0.71 11.29
C ILE A 97 10.73 -0.78 11.55
N ALA A 98 10.52 -1.65 10.57
CA ALA A 98 10.68 -3.09 10.74
C ALA A 98 12.15 -3.52 10.76
N PHE A 99 13.00 -2.84 9.97
CA PHE A 99 14.42 -3.20 9.81
C PHE A 99 15.38 -2.19 10.44
N GLY A 100 14.88 -1.09 11.00
CA GLY A 100 15.70 -0.07 11.65
C GLY A 100 16.60 0.71 10.69
N ILE A 101 16.15 0.92 9.45
CA ILE A 101 16.90 1.64 8.40
C ILE A 101 16.29 3.02 8.13
N PRO A 102 17.05 3.97 7.53
CA PRO A 102 16.49 5.24 7.09
C PRO A 102 15.37 5.05 6.04
N LEU A 103 14.50 6.06 5.89
CA LEU A 103 13.55 6.12 4.78
C LEU A 103 14.31 6.25 3.45
N GLN A 104 14.06 5.34 2.51
CA GLN A 104 14.72 5.26 1.21
C GLN A 104 13.69 5.02 0.10
N PHE A 105 12.73 5.93 -0.05
CA PHE A 105 11.63 5.79 -1.02
C PHE A 105 12.14 5.70 -2.47
N ASP A 106 13.21 6.43 -2.78
CA ASP A 106 13.92 6.41 -4.06
C ASP A 106 14.45 5.03 -4.46
N LYS A 107 14.58 4.12 -3.49
CA LYS A 107 15.02 2.73 -3.70
C LYS A 107 13.87 1.73 -3.78
N ALA A 108 12.63 2.16 -3.54
CA ALA A 108 11.47 1.30 -3.67
C ALA A 108 11.19 1.07 -5.15
N TYR A 109 11.15 -0.20 -5.56
CA TYR A 109 10.60 -0.56 -6.86
C TYR A 109 9.08 -0.39 -6.83
N THR A 110 8.53 0.24 -7.86
CA THR A 110 7.10 0.50 -7.99
C THR A 110 6.60 0.03 -9.34
N GLU A 111 5.56 -0.78 -9.32
CA GLU A 111 4.81 -1.18 -10.50
C GLU A 111 3.31 -1.10 -10.17
N GLY A 112 2.58 -0.47 -11.08
CA GLY A 112 1.13 -0.31 -10.98
C GLY A 112 0.33 -1.51 -11.47
N ILE A 113 -0.98 -1.33 -11.45
CA ILE A 113 -1.97 -2.32 -11.93
C ILE A 113 -2.56 -1.96 -13.30
N THR A 114 -2.18 -0.81 -13.88
CA THR A 114 -2.77 -0.26 -15.11
C THR A 114 -2.56 -1.12 -16.36
N LYS A 115 -1.61 -2.06 -16.32
CA LYS A 115 -1.33 -2.99 -17.44
C LYS A 115 -2.02 -4.34 -17.31
N LEU A 116 -2.70 -4.61 -16.18
CA LEU A 116 -3.36 -5.88 -15.96
C LEU A 116 -4.61 -5.99 -16.83
N THR A 117 -4.74 -7.14 -17.47
CA THR A 117 -5.88 -7.47 -18.32
C THR A 117 -6.79 -8.49 -17.63
N THR A 118 -8.02 -8.62 -18.12
CA THR A 118 -8.92 -9.69 -17.69
C THR A 118 -8.35 -11.08 -18.00
N ALA A 119 -7.58 -11.22 -19.08
CA ALA A 119 -6.90 -12.46 -19.42
C ALA A 119 -5.89 -12.85 -18.34
N ASP A 120 -5.10 -11.90 -17.83
CA ASP A 120 -4.14 -12.15 -16.74
C ASP A 120 -4.84 -12.66 -15.48
N VAL A 121 -5.96 -12.02 -15.10
CA VAL A 121 -6.76 -12.42 -13.94
C VAL A 121 -7.35 -13.82 -14.12
N ASN A 122 -7.93 -14.11 -15.28
CA ASN A 122 -8.50 -15.43 -15.59
C ASN A 122 -7.44 -16.53 -15.61
N TYR A 123 -6.26 -16.26 -16.17
CA TYR A 123 -5.16 -17.22 -16.16
C TYR A 123 -4.60 -17.44 -14.75
N ALA A 124 -4.49 -16.39 -13.94
CA ALA A 124 -4.11 -16.53 -12.55
C ALA A 124 -5.11 -17.42 -11.80
N GLU A 125 -6.42 -17.20 -11.96
CA GLU A 125 -7.44 -18.03 -11.32
C GLU A 125 -7.39 -19.50 -11.75
N ALA A 126 -7.11 -19.77 -13.03
CA ALA A 126 -6.96 -21.13 -13.54
C ALA A 126 -5.70 -21.86 -13.00
N LEU A 127 -4.70 -21.12 -12.53
CA LEU A 127 -3.42 -21.66 -12.05
C LEU A 127 -3.35 -21.82 -10.52
N GLY A 128 -4.33 -21.29 -9.78
CA GLY A 128 -4.38 -21.30 -8.31
C GLY A 128 -3.51 -20.25 -7.65
#